data_AF-A0A7W1EKE0-F1
#
_entry.id   AF-A0A7W1EKE0-F1
#
_cell.length_a   1.000
_cell.length_b   1.000
_cell.length_c   1.000
_cell.angle_alpha   90.00
_cell.angle_beta   90.00
_cell.angle_gamma   90.00
#
_symmetry.space_group_name_H-M   'P 1'
#
loop_
_entity.id
_entity.type
_entity.pdbx_description
1 polymer ?
#
loop_
_entity_poly.entity_id
_entity_poly.type
_entity_poly.pdbx_seq_one_letter_code
_entity_poly.pdbx_strand_id
1 'polypeptide(L)'
;MHAFRRPALTVILAALSLAAATTLAAQSATRPAPSAAHKSAPAPHYDATIRWTSYGIPHVTSNDWGGLGYGFAYATMTDAACTLARDIVKVRGDLSRTFGPDSGNRESDLFHRALLPDAALREFTKRQSATSNRFTDGYVAGYNRYLRDHANEIAPSCKGAPWVGPVTVDDITRLGISVGIRYGVGRFMKEMAAAAPPSAKTADGSDASYGVSTNFDAPEGIGSNAVAIGKAVTASGRGLLLGNPHYPWQGSSRFHLIHTTIPGVVDVMGVSLYTTNRVAIGFNKDVAWSHTVSTGRRSTLYALDLDPNDATRYRYGDGWRAMTKVNVALPVKDANGAQSTEARTVWMSHYGPLVVSDQLPWTATHAYAVRDVNLANDRNAVTYDALNRARSVAEVDAAISLGGVAFTNTIAADRSGAAYYGDVSVVPNLSASQIESCRVKVTNVPAATLVLNGADTKCEWTVDPGAAVPGAMPPSAMPRITRDDVVSNSNDSYWLANPAAPLEGFSPIIGAERTVRSLRTRAGLTFIAEATANGKKVSAETLQSMLFSQRNYGAELLLDDVLTVCAAPLAPVSMPTGSVDITPSCNAL
;
A
#
# COMPACT_ATOMS: atom_id res chain seq x y z
N MET A 1 -45.10 -32.38 33.51
CA MET A 1 -45.13 -32.94 34.87
C MET A 1 -44.04 -32.25 35.68
N HIS A 2 -44.47 -31.57 36.75
CA HIS A 2 -43.78 -31.03 37.93
C HIS A 2 -42.29 -30.61 37.90
N ALA A 3 -41.83 -29.55 38.58
CA ALA A 3 -42.44 -28.41 39.27
C ALA A 3 -41.29 -27.54 39.81
N PHE A 4 -41.57 -26.25 39.97
CA PHE A 4 -40.84 -25.23 40.73
C PHE A 4 -40.36 -25.67 42.13
N ARG A 5 -39.31 -25.01 42.67
CA ARG A 5 -39.40 -24.02 43.78
C ARG A 5 -38.04 -23.61 44.38
N ARG A 6 -37.87 -22.28 44.57
CA ARG A 6 -37.05 -21.66 45.65
C ARG A 6 -37.83 -21.73 46.99
N PRO A 7 -37.14 -21.69 48.13
CA PRO A 7 -37.29 -20.56 49.09
C PRO A 7 -35.90 -20.15 49.68
N ALA A 8 -35.57 -18.92 50.07
CA ALA A 8 -36.14 -17.88 50.96
C ALA A 8 -35.37 -17.78 52.30
N LEU A 9 -34.88 -16.57 52.57
CA LEU A 9 -34.35 -16.03 53.83
C LEU A 9 -35.35 -16.16 54.99
N THR A 10 -34.86 -16.09 56.24
CA THR A 10 -35.28 -15.23 57.40
C THR A 10 -34.65 -15.82 58.69
N VAL A 11 -33.60 -15.23 59.30
CA VAL A 11 -33.55 -14.25 60.43
C VAL A 11 -34.24 -14.69 61.74
N ILE A 12 -33.48 -14.63 62.86
CA ILE A 12 -33.83 -14.14 64.25
C ILE A 12 -32.56 -14.41 65.11
N LEU A 13 -31.84 -13.49 65.79
CA LEU A 13 -32.06 -12.38 66.75
C LEU A 13 -31.62 -12.77 68.18
N ALA A 14 -30.65 -12.03 68.77
CA ALA A 14 -30.48 -11.64 70.19
C ALA A 14 -28.98 -11.28 70.45
N ALA A 15 -28.56 -10.02 70.67
CA ALA A 15 -28.72 -9.16 71.87
C ALA A 15 -27.94 -9.71 73.09
N LEU A 16 -27.16 -8.99 73.90
CA LEU A 16 -26.64 -7.62 73.98
C LEU A 16 -25.74 -7.64 75.25
N SER A 17 -24.56 -7.02 75.25
CA SER A 17 -24.04 -6.36 76.47
C SER A 17 -22.74 -5.60 76.21
N LEU A 18 -22.83 -4.31 76.49
CA LEU A 18 -21.82 -3.25 76.36
C LEU A 18 -20.99 -3.19 77.66
N ALA A 19 -19.67 -3.10 77.56
CA ALA A 19 -18.84 -2.54 78.61
C ALA A 19 -17.70 -1.75 77.97
N ALA A 20 -17.76 -0.43 78.13
CA ALA A 20 -16.74 0.50 77.70
C ALA A 20 -15.56 0.49 78.68
N ALA A 21 -14.36 0.26 78.17
CA ALA A 21 -13.12 0.62 78.83
C ALA A 21 -12.21 1.31 77.81
N THR A 22 -12.00 2.61 78.02
CA THR A 22 -11.09 3.47 77.27
C THR A 22 -9.64 3.09 77.56
N THR A 23 -8.93 2.57 76.56
CA THR A 23 -7.46 2.54 76.53
C THR A 23 -6.97 3.07 75.19
N LEU A 24 -6.26 4.20 75.26
CA LEU A 24 -5.55 4.81 74.16
C LEU A 24 -4.40 3.87 73.74
N ALA A 25 -4.50 3.23 72.57
CA ALA A 25 -3.40 2.46 71.99
C ALA A 25 -3.37 2.70 70.47
N ALA A 26 -2.25 3.26 70.00
CA ALA A 26 -1.98 3.54 68.61
C ALA A 26 -2.06 2.25 67.77
N GLN A 27 -2.98 2.20 66.79
CA GLN A 27 -3.00 1.15 65.78
C GLN A 27 -1.92 1.43 64.74
N SER A 28 -0.78 0.78 64.90
CA SER A 28 0.19 0.56 63.83
C SER A 28 -0.46 -0.30 62.74
N ALA A 29 -0.69 0.31 61.58
CA ALA A 29 -1.17 -0.38 60.38
C ALA A 29 -0.18 -1.47 59.95
N THR A 30 -0.59 -2.74 60.05
CA THR A 30 0.12 -3.88 59.47
C THR A 30 0.05 -3.80 57.95
N ARG A 31 1.17 -3.50 57.31
CA ARG A 31 1.35 -3.58 55.84
C ARG A 31 1.18 -5.04 55.37
N PRO A 32 0.50 -5.29 54.23
CA PRO A 32 0.56 -6.59 53.58
C PRO A 32 1.98 -6.85 53.09
N ALA A 33 2.44 -8.10 53.19
CA ALA A 33 3.73 -8.53 52.67
C ALA A 33 3.82 -8.25 51.15
N PRO A 34 4.99 -7.83 50.63
CA PRO A 34 5.15 -7.57 49.21
C PRO A 34 4.96 -8.87 48.43
N SER A 35 3.99 -8.86 47.50
CA SER A 35 3.85 -9.88 46.47
C SER A 35 5.21 -10.08 45.79
N ALA A 36 5.69 -11.32 45.76
CA ALA A 36 6.90 -11.68 45.03
C ALA A 36 6.80 -11.13 43.61
N ALA A 37 7.65 -10.15 43.30
CA ALA A 37 7.74 -9.57 41.98
C ALA A 37 7.97 -10.70 40.98
N HIS A 38 7.07 -10.86 40.02
CA HIS A 38 7.38 -11.59 38.80
C HIS A 38 8.63 -10.94 38.22
N LYS A 39 9.75 -11.67 38.24
CA LYS A 39 10.96 -11.27 37.51
C LYS A 39 10.54 -11.13 36.04
N SER A 40 10.40 -9.89 35.56
CA SER A 40 10.25 -9.64 34.13
C SER A 40 11.44 -10.31 33.44
N ALA A 41 11.17 -11.11 32.40
CA ALA A 41 12.24 -11.65 31.58
C ALA A 41 13.20 -10.51 31.18
N PRO A 42 14.53 -10.76 31.12
CA PRO A 42 15.48 -9.76 30.64
C PRO A 42 14.99 -9.23 29.30
N ALA A 43 15.06 -7.91 29.09
CA ALA A 43 14.75 -7.34 27.79
C ALA A 43 15.58 -8.06 26.70
N PRO A 44 14.98 -8.40 25.55
CA PRO A 44 15.69 -9.11 24.50
C PRO A 44 16.94 -8.31 24.08
N HIS A 45 18.08 -8.99 24.03
CA HIS A 45 19.34 -8.41 23.60
C HIS A 45 19.46 -8.55 22.08
N TYR A 46 19.45 -7.43 21.36
CA TYR A 46 19.67 -7.40 19.91
C TYR A 46 21.13 -7.08 19.61
N ASP A 47 21.72 -7.83 18.68
CA ASP A 47 23.08 -7.64 18.21
C ASP A 47 23.09 -7.47 16.68
N ALA A 48 23.73 -6.40 16.21
CA ALA A 48 23.86 -6.11 14.78
C ALA A 48 25.12 -5.28 14.52
N THR A 49 25.85 -5.62 13.45
CA THR A 49 26.98 -4.83 12.96
C THR A 49 26.54 -4.05 11.72
N ILE A 50 26.73 -2.73 11.72
CA ILE A 50 26.47 -1.88 10.56
C ILE A 50 27.80 -1.38 10.00
N ARG A 51 28.15 -1.83 8.79
CA ARG A 51 29.33 -1.35 8.06
C ARG A 51 28.88 -0.41 6.96
N TRP A 52 29.32 0.84 7.02
CA TRP A 52 29.04 1.86 6.01
C TRP A 52 30.09 1.83 4.91
N THR A 53 29.67 1.91 3.65
CA THR A 53 30.56 2.00 2.48
C THR A 53 30.39 3.33 1.76
N SER A 54 31.09 3.51 0.62
CA SER A 54 30.95 4.67 -0.25
C SER A 54 29.49 5.04 -0.48
N TYR A 55 29.21 6.34 -0.55
CA TYR A 55 27.85 6.91 -0.65
C TYR A 55 26.95 6.68 0.58
N GLY A 56 27.51 6.22 1.71
CA GLY A 56 26.76 6.04 2.95
C GLY A 56 25.85 4.82 2.92
N ILE A 57 26.22 3.77 2.17
CA ILE A 57 25.38 2.57 2.03
C ILE A 57 25.61 1.63 3.23
N PRO A 58 24.57 1.32 4.03
CA PRO A 58 24.70 0.44 5.17
C PRO A 58 24.68 -1.04 4.77
N HIS A 59 25.64 -1.79 5.29
CA HIS A 59 25.67 -3.25 5.31
C HIS A 59 25.39 -3.74 6.73
N VAL A 60 24.17 -4.20 6.97
CA VAL A 60 23.69 -4.69 8.26
C VAL A 60 23.86 -6.19 8.34
N THR A 61 24.65 -6.67 9.30
CA THR A 61 24.84 -8.10 9.59
C THR A 61 24.33 -8.42 10.98
N SER A 62 23.63 -9.55 11.12
CA SER A 62 23.13 -10.10 12.39
C SER A 62 23.14 -11.62 12.37
N ASN A 63 23.03 -12.26 13.54
CA ASN A 63 22.90 -13.72 13.66
C ASN A 63 21.44 -14.20 13.62
N ASP A 64 20.48 -13.29 13.78
CA ASP A 64 19.05 -13.60 13.72
C ASP A 64 18.22 -12.45 13.14
N TRP A 65 16.95 -12.76 12.88
CA TRP A 65 15.99 -11.81 12.30
C TRP A 65 15.66 -10.62 13.20
N GLY A 66 15.73 -10.77 14.53
CA GLY A 66 15.51 -9.67 15.46
C GLY A 66 16.65 -8.66 15.41
N GLY A 67 17.89 -9.12 15.52
CA GLY A 67 19.07 -8.27 15.33
C GLY A 67 19.12 -7.65 13.93
N LEU A 68 18.68 -8.39 12.90
CA LEU A 68 18.66 -7.86 11.53
C LEU A 68 17.64 -6.70 11.40
N GLY A 69 16.43 -6.88 11.93
CA GLY A 69 15.41 -5.82 11.95
C GLY A 69 15.87 -4.59 12.75
N TYR A 70 16.54 -4.84 13.87
CA TYR A 70 17.14 -3.79 14.69
C TYR A 70 18.19 -2.96 13.94
N GLY A 71 19.16 -3.61 13.31
CA GLY A 71 20.18 -2.91 12.53
C GLY A 71 19.61 -2.24 11.29
N PHE A 72 18.59 -2.84 10.64
CA PHE A 72 17.89 -2.27 9.50
C PHE A 72 17.26 -0.92 9.86
N ALA A 73 16.47 -0.88 10.94
CA ALA A 73 15.81 0.33 11.38
C ALA A 73 16.82 1.40 11.78
N TYR A 74 17.84 1.02 12.56
CA TYR A 74 18.88 1.94 12.99
C TYR A 74 19.59 2.58 11.79
N ALA A 75 19.95 1.79 10.78
CA ALA A 75 20.59 2.29 9.55
C ALA A 75 19.66 3.19 8.73
N THR A 76 18.39 2.79 8.54
CA THR A 76 17.41 3.56 7.75
C THR A 76 17.15 4.93 8.38
N MET A 77 17.15 5.02 9.71
CA MET A 77 16.87 6.24 10.44
C MET A 77 17.91 7.34 10.23
N THR A 78 19.16 6.99 9.87
CA THR A 78 20.21 7.95 9.52
C THR A 78 19.74 8.99 8.49
N ASP A 79 19.00 8.54 7.47
CA ASP A 79 18.50 9.42 6.39
C ASP A 79 17.01 9.76 6.51
N ALA A 80 16.27 9.00 7.32
CA ALA A 80 14.82 8.99 7.28
C ALA A 80 14.12 9.48 8.56
N ALA A 81 14.85 9.82 9.62
CA ALA A 81 14.28 10.08 10.95
C ALA A 81 13.06 11.03 10.93
N CYS A 82 13.19 12.21 10.31
CA CYS A 82 12.10 13.18 10.24
C CYS A 82 10.93 12.70 9.37
N THR A 83 11.22 12.07 8.22
CA THR A 83 10.20 11.55 7.31
C THR A 83 9.39 10.45 7.99
N LEU A 84 10.08 9.46 8.56
CA LEU A 84 9.42 8.35 9.25
C LEU A 84 8.66 8.80 10.49
N ALA A 85 9.22 9.69 11.32
CA ALA A 85 8.48 10.23 12.46
C ALA A 85 7.17 10.91 12.01
N ARG A 86 7.19 11.65 10.89
CA ARG A 86 5.95 12.23 10.33
C ARG A 86 4.98 11.16 9.81
N ASP A 87 5.45 10.10 9.16
CA ASP A 87 4.57 9.01 8.73
C ASP A 87 3.98 8.23 9.92
N ILE A 88 4.72 8.10 11.02
CA ILE A 88 4.20 7.51 12.26
C ILE A 88 3.03 8.36 12.78
N VAL A 89 3.17 9.70 12.80
CA VAL A 89 2.06 10.61 13.14
C VAL A 89 0.88 10.41 12.19
N LYS A 90 1.13 10.28 10.88
CA LYS A 90 0.12 10.01 9.86
C LYS A 90 -0.66 8.73 10.15
N VAL A 91 0.02 7.61 10.33
CA VAL A 91 -0.67 6.32 10.47
C VAL A 91 -1.31 6.13 11.84
N ARG A 92 -0.86 6.84 12.88
CA ARG A 92 -1.59 6.98 14.16
C ARG A 92 -2.87 7.80 14.03
N GLY A 93 -3.02 8.54 12.94
CA GLY A 93 -4.08 9.53 12.74
C GLY A 93 -3.96 10.72 13.68
N ASP A 94 -2.75 11.26 13.81
CA ASP A 94 -2.42 12.38 14.69
C ASP A 94 -1.92 13.62 13.93
N LEU A 95 -2.05 13.68 12.60
CA LEU A 95 -1.59 14.83 11.80
C LEU A 95 -2.30 16.11 12.21
N SER A 96 -3.61 16.06 12.45
CA SER A 96 -4.44 17.23 12.76
C SER A 96 -4.07 17.85 14.09
N ARG A 97 -3.80 17.03 15.12
CA ARG A 97 -3.31 17.52 16.42
C ARG A 97 -1.90 18.10 16.34
N THR A 98 -1.09 17.58 15.41
CA THR A 98 0.34 17.90 15.33
C THR A 98 0.60 19.10 14.42
N PHE A 99 0.03 19.07 13.22
CA PHE A 99 0.28 20.00 12.11
C PHE A 99 -0.95 20.83 11.70
N GLY A 100 -2.10 20.64 12.37
CA GLY A 100 -3.37 21.28 12.00
C GLY A 100 -4.20 20.41 11.03
N PRO A 101 -5.54 20.59 11.00
CA PRO A 101 -6.44 19.69 10.27
C PRO A 101 -6.45 19.87 8.75
N ASP A 102 -5.87 20.96 8.24
CA ASP A 102 -5.90 21.33 6.83
C ASP A 102 -4.98 20.45 5.96
N SER A 103 -4.93 20.75 4.66
CA SER A 103 -4.06 20.05 3.67
C SER A 103 -4.26 18.53 3.61
N GLY A 104 -5.46 18.03 3.93
CA GLY A 104 -5.77 16.60 3.91
C GLY A 104 -5.44 15.85 5.20
N ASN A 105 -4.96 16.54 6.25
CA ASN A 105 -4.56 15.90 7.50
C ASN A 105 -5.77 15.29 8.23
N ARG A 106 -6.91 16.01 8.28
CA ARG A 106 -8.14 15.51 8.91
C ARG A 106 -8.65 14.24 8.26
N GLU A 107 -8.70 14.23 6.93
CA GLU A 107 -9.16 13.08 6.13
C GLU A 107 -8.22 11.89 6.30
N SER A 108 -6.90 12.15 6.34
CA SER A 108 -5.92 11.10 6.60
C SER A 108 -6.04 10.53 8.01
N ASP A 109 -6.26 11.36 9.03
CA ASP A 109 -6.41 10.88 10.41
C ASP A 109 -7.68 10.05 10.58
N LEU A 110 -8.79 10.52 10.01
CA LEU A 110 -10.05 9.79 10.02
C LEU A 110 -9.92 8.44 9.33
N PHE A 111 -9.26 8.39 8.18
CA PHE A 111 -8.96 7.17 7.43
C PHE A 111 -8.21 6.14 8.26
N HIS A 112 -7.07 6.51 8.84
CA HIS A 112 -6.25 5.55 9.58
C HIS A 112 -6.93 5.09 10.87
N ARG A 113 -7.58 6.00 11.61
CA ARG A 113 -8.28 5.65 12.85
C ARG A 113 -9.51 4.77 12.63
N ALA A 114 -10.25 4.99 11.54
CA ALA A 114 -11.45 4.21 11.23
C ALA A 114 -11.10 2.81 10.69
N LEU A 115 -10.12 2.71 9.78
CA LEU A 115 -9.81 1.45 9.09
C LEU A 115 -8.75 0.60 9.80
N LEU A 116 -7.88 1.19 10.61
CA LEU A 116 -6.80 0.49 11.32
C LEU A 116 -6.90 0.64 12.85
N PRO A 117 -8.04 0.29 13.47
CA PRO A 117 -8.17 0.30 14.92
C PRO A 117 -7.27 -0.76 15.55
N ASP A 118 -6.83 -0.53 16.80
CA ASP A 118 -5.89 -1.42 17.49
C ASP A 118 -6.34 -2.89 17.53
N ALA A 119 -7.65 -3.14 17.61
CA ALA A 119 -8.19 -4.50 17.58
C ALA A 119 -7.91 -5.22 16.25
N ALA A 120 -8.05 -4.54 15.12
CA ALA A 120 -7.75 -5.12 13.81
C ALA A 120 -6.25 -5.41 13.65
N LEU A 121 -5.39 -4.52 14.17
CA LEU A 121 -3.94 -4.70 14.15
C LEU A 121 -3.49 -5.90 14.99
N ARG A 122 -4.07 -6.10 16.17
CA ARG A 122 -3.76 -7.29 16.98
C ARG A 122 -4.13 -8.59 16.28
N GLU A 123 -5.26 -8.64 15.58
CA GLU A 123 -5.63 -9.81 14.76
C GLU A 123 -4.69 -9.99 13.57
N PHE A 124 -4.28 -8.90 12.92
CA PHE A 124 -3.29 -8.92 11.85
C PHE A 124 -1.95 -9.49 12.33
N THR A 125 -1.43 -9.01 13.45
CA THR A 125 -0.14 -9.44 14.05
C THR A 125 -0.16 -10.92 14.44
N LYS A 126 -1.30 -11.45 14.91
CA LYS A 126 -1.44 -12.89 15.22
C LYS A 126 -1.27 -13.79 14.00
N ARG A 127 -1.57 -13.30 12.79
CA ARG A 127 -1.42 -14.06 11.54
C ARG A 127 -0.03 -13.96 10.92
N GLN A 128 0.83 -13.10 11.46
CA GLN A 128 2.21 -12.95 11.00
C GLN A 128 3.08 -14.13 11.46
N SER A 129 4.10 -14.45 10.66
CA SER A 129 5.06 -15.50 11.01
C SER A 129 5.90 -15.10 12.23
N ALA A 130 6.40 -16.08 12.99
CA ALA A 130 7.31 -15.83 14.11
C ALA A 130 8.58 -15.07 13.68
N THR A 131 9.09 -15.37 12.49
CA THR A 131 10.21 -14.66 11.87
C THR A 131 9.89 -13.18 11.64
N SER A 132 8.73 -12.91 11.03
CA SER A 132 8.30 -11.56 10.72
C SER A 132 8.04 -10.74 11.98
N ASN A 133 7.47 -11.36 13.02
CA ASN A 133 7.27 -10.72 14.33
C ASN A 133 8.61 -10.38 15.00
N ARG A 134 9.56 -11.33 15.05
CA ARG A 134 10.91 -11.05 15.60
C ARG A 134 11.62 -9.91 14.88
N PHE A 135 11.54 -9.88 13.55
CA PHE A 135 12.11 -8.80 12.76
C PHE A 135 11.47 -7.45 13.10
N THR A 136 10.14 -7.40 13.23
CA THR A 136 9.42 -6.17 13.61
C THR A 136 9.76 -5.72 15.03
N ASP A 137 9.87 -6.64 16.00
CA ASP A 137 10.29 -6.33 17.37
C ASP A 137 11.69 -5.70 17.39
N GLY A 138 12.61 -6.28 16.62
CA GLY A 138 13.93 -5.74 16.37
C GLY A 138 13.88 -4.34 15.76
N TYR A 139 13.10 -4.16 14.68
CA TYR A 139 12.94 -2.89 13.99
C TYR A 139 12.48 -1.77 14.94
N VAL A 140 11.47 -2.05 15.77
CA VAL A 140 10.98 -1.10 16.79
C VAL A 140 12.10 -0.73 17.76
N ALA A 141 12.86 -1.71 18.26
CA ALA A 141 13.97 -1.45 19.17
C ALA A 141 15.10 -0.65 18.51
N GLY A 142 15.41 -0.91 17.24
CA GLY A 142 16.44 -0.21 16.47
C GLY A 142 16.08 1.25 16.19
N TYR A 143 14.83 1.50 15.74
CA TYR A 143 14.28 2.84 15.59
C TYR A 143 14.37 3.64 16.91
N ASN A 144 13.87 3.04 17.99
CA ASN A 144 13.82 3.70 19.29
C ASN A 144 15.22 3.94 19.87
N ARG A 145 16.18 3.07 19.57
CA ARG A 145 17.58 3.31 19.94
C ARG A 145 18.18 4.46 19.17
N TYR A 146 17.99 4.51 17.85
CA TYR A 146 18.52 5.60 17.04
C TYR A 146 18.10 6.98 17.59
N LEU A 147 16.83 7.12 17.97
CA LEU A 147 16.34 8.37 18.57
C LEU A 147 17.03 8.75 19.90
N ARG A 148 17.43 7.75 20.71
CA ARG A 148 18.16 8.01 21.96
C ARG A 148 19.62 8.39 21.68
N ASP A 149 20.26 7.65 20.79
CA ASP A 149 21.68 7.80 20.46
C ASP A 149 21.94 9.13 19.71
N HIS A 150 20.99 9.54 18.86
CA HIS A 150 21.15 10.67 17.93
C HIS A 150 20.20 11.85 18.22
N ALA A 151 19.65 12.00 19.43
CA ALA A 151 18.68 13.06 19.76
C ALA A 151 19.17 14.47 19.36
N ASN A 152 20.48 14.72 19.42
CA ASN A 152 21.10 15.99 19.06
C ASN A 152 21.56 16.09 17.59
N GLU A 153 21.51 14.99 16.84
CA GLU A 153 21.99 14.85 15.45
C GLU A 153 20.86 14.71 14.44
N ILE A 154 19.60 14.64 14.91
CA ILE A 154 18.42 14.70 14.04
C ILE A 154 18.44 15.98 13.21
N ALA A 155 18.05 15.86 11.94
CA ALA A 155 18.04 16.97 10.99
C ALA A 155 17.27 18.19 11.54
N PRO A 156 17.73 19.43 11.25
CA PRO A 156 17.12 20.65 11.80
C PRO A 156 15.62 20.79 11.54
N SER A 157 15.09 20.19 10.46
CA SER A 157 13.68 20.24 10.10
C SER A 157 12.73 19.61 11.12
N CYS A 158 13.22 18.71 11.99
CA CYS A 158 12.41 18.09 13.04
C CYS A 158 13.12 17.92 14.39
N LYS A 159 14.35 18.44 14.52
CA LYS A 159 15.12 18.34 15.77
C LYS A 159 14.35 18.92 16.96
N GLY A 160 14.22 18.12 18.02
CA GLY A 160 13.51 18.51 19.25
C GLY A 160 11.98 18.62 19.10
N ALA A 161 11.41 18.28 17.94
CA ALA A 161 9.98 18.36 17.74
C ALA A 161 9.27 17.27 18.55
N PRO A 162 8.15 17.58 19.25
CA PRO A 162 7.50 16.64 20.18
C PRO A 162 6.86 15.42 19.49
N TRP A 163 6.72 15.46 18.17
CA TRP A 163 6.21 14.37 17.36
C TRP A 163 7.31 13.41 16.86
N VAL A 164 8.57 13.72 17.11
CA VAL A 164 9.69 12.80 16.91
C VAL A 164 9.87 12.01 18.20
N GLY A 165 9.40 10.78 18.22
CA GLY A 165 9.34 9.97 19.43
C GLY A 165 9.30 8.48 19.15
N PRO A 166 9.29 7.65 20.21
CA PRO A 166 9.35 6.22 20.07
C PRO A 166 8.14 5.63 19.34
N VAL A 167 8.38 4.50 18.69
CA VAL A 167 7.39 3.71 17.95
C VAL A 167 7.11 2.39 18.66
N THR A 168 6.00 1.77 18.26
CA THR A 168 5.52 0.46 18.71
C THR A 168 5.36 -0.49 17.54
N VAL A 169 5.13 -1.78 17.82
CA VAL A 169 4.80 -2.79 16.79
C VAL A 169 3.55 -2.39 16.01
N ASP A 170 2.55 -1.82 16.67
CA ASP A 170 1.32 -1.38 16.03
C ASP A 170 1.58 -0.26 15.02
N ASP A 171 2.51 0.66 15.30
CA ASP A 171 2.86 1.73 14.36
C ASP A 171 3.52 1.18 13.10
N ILE A 172 4.46 0.24 13.24
CA ILE A 172 5.12 -0.41 12.10
C ILE A 172 4.13 -1.25 11.29
N THR A 173 3.20 -1.91 11.98
CA THR A 173 2.12 -2.68 11.34
C THR A 173 1.19 -1.76 10.54
N ARG A 174 0.80 -0.62 11.11
CA ARG A 174 0.02 0.40 10.40
C ARG A 174 0.74 0.92 9.18
N LEU A 175 2.03 1.25 9.29
CA LEU A 175 2.84 1.68 8.14
C LEU A 175 2.79 0.64 7.01
N GLY A 176 3.02 -0.63 7.33
CA GLY A 176 2.97 -1.72 6.35
C GLY A 176 1.61 -1.85 5.66
N ILE A 177 0.52 -1.85 6.42
CA ILE A 177 -0.85 -1.93 5.85
C ILE A 177 -1.16 -0.68 5.02
N SER A 178 -0.83 0.51 5.52
CA SER A 178 -1.03 1.80 4.82
C SER A 178 -0.32 1.85 3.46
N VAL A 179 0.86 1.24 3.33
CA VAL A 179 1.55 1.11 2.02
C VAL A 179 0.75 0.24 1.06
N GLY A 180 0.13 -0.85 1.53
CA GLY A 180 -0.65 -1.76 0.70
C GLY A 180 -1.96 -1.15 0.17
N ILE A 181 -2.67 -0.39 1.01
CA ILE A 181 -4.03 0.11 0.70
C ILE A 181 -4.06 1.48 -0.01
N ARG A 182 -2.89 2.10 -0.25
CA ARG A 182 -2.81 3.48 -0.80
C ARG A 182 -3.36 3.63 -2.22
N TYR A 183 -3.31 2.58 -3.05
CA TYR A 183 -3.80 2.62 -4.44
C TYR A 183 -5.23 2.06 -4.62
N GLY A 184 -5.84 1.55 -3.55
CA GLY A 184 -7.26 1.20 -3.51
C GLY A 184 -8.03 2.20 -2.66
N VAL A 185 -8.47 1.80 -1.46
CA VAL A 185 -9.30 2.63 -0.56
C VAL A 185 -8.60 3.92 -0.14
N GLY A 186 -7.26 3.94 -0.07
CA GLY A 186 -6.49 5.14 0.24
C GLY A 186 -6.63 6.29 -0.78
N ARG A 187 -7.20 6.02 -1.97
CA ARG A 187 -7.55 7.06 -2.94
C ARG A 187 -8.84 7.81 -2.62
N PHE A 188 -9.66 7.29 -1.70
CA PHE A 188 -10.99 7.79 -1.38
C PHE A 188 -11.09 8.41 0.02
N MET A 189 -9.98 8.91 0.58
CA MET A 189 -9.97 9.45 1.95
C MET A 189 -10.92 10.65 2.11
N LYS A 190 -10.97 11.54 1.11
CA LYS A 190 -11.84 12.73 1.14
C LYS A 190 -13.31 12.34 1.04
N GLU A 191 -13.61 11.46 0.10
CA GLU A 191 -14.96 10.94 -0.14
C GLU A 191 -15.49 10.16 1.06
N MET A 192 -14.64 9.37 1.70
CA MET A 192 -14.99 8.67 2.94
C MET A 192 -15.23 9.64 4.09
N ALA A 193 -14.40 10.68 4.23
CA ALA A 193 -14.54 11.66 5.29
C ALA A 193 -15.80 12.52 5.15
N ALA A 194 -16.25 12.77 3.91
CA ALA A 194 -17.48 13.50 3.61
C ALA A 194 -18.74 12.64 3.67
N ALA A 195 -18.63 11.31 3.66
CA ALA A 195 -19.76 10.40 3.57
C ALA A 195 -20.67 10.48 4.80
N ALA A 196 -21.90 10.93 4.59
CA ALA A 196 -22.98 10.93 5.56
C ALA A 196 -24.32 10.71 4.85
N PRO A 197 -25.31 10.08 5.52
CA PRO A 197 -26.64 9.95 4.94
C PRO A 197 -27.28 11.32 4.73
N PRO A 198 -28.15 11.47 3.71
CA PRO A 198 -28.82 12.73 3.44
C PRO A 198 -29.66 13.17 4.65
N SER A 199 -29.62 14.47 4.94
CA SER A 199 -30.54 15.07 5.91
C SER A 199 -31.96 15.15 5.32
N ALA A 200 -33.00 15.20 6.16
CA ALA A 200 -34.38 15.36 5.70
C ALA A 200 -34.61 16.62 4.84
N LYS A 201 -33.68 17.60 4.83
CA LYS A 201 -33.73 18.83 4.03
C LYS A 201 -33.08 18.71 2.64
N THR A 202 -32.35 17.64 2.35
CA THR A 202 -31.63 17.41 1.08
C THR A 202 -32.18 16.19 0.32
N ALA A 203 -33.37 15.71 0.72
CA ALA A 203 -34.01 14.52 0.16
C ALA A 203 -34.70 14.76 -1.20
N ASP A 204 -34.88 16.02 -1.61
CA ASP A 204 -35.63 16.40 -2.83
C ASP A 204 -34.83 16.29 -4.15
N GLY A 205 -33.64 15.68 -4.12
CA GLY A 205 -32.94 15.26 -5.35
C GLY A 205 -32.44 16.38 -6.26
N SER A 206 -32.45 17.65 -5.83
CA SER A 206 -31.72 18.71 -6.53
C SER A 206 -30.21 18.45 -6.43
N ASP A 207 -29.45 18.82 -7.48
CA ASP A 207 -27.98 18.76 -7.59
C ASP A 207 -27.24 19.37 -6.38
N ALA A 208 -27.26 18.67 -5.25
CA ALA A 208 -26.53 19.03 -4.06
C ALA A 208 -25.08 18.61 -4.32
N SER A 209 -24.24 19.59 -4.68
CA SER A 209 -22.80 19.34 -4.69
C SER A 209 -22.35 19.00 -3.27
N TYR A 210 -21.62 17.90 -3.15
CA TYR A 210 -20.95 17.47 -1.93
C TYR A 210 -19.67 18.28 -1.68
N GLY A 211 -19.26 19.14 -2.62
CA GLY A 211 -18.00 19.88 -2.57
C GLY A 211 -16.76 18.97 -2.67
N VAL A 212 -16.96 17.70 -3.04
CA VAL A 212 -15.92 16.69 -3.22
C VAL A 212 -16.06 16.09 -4.61
N SER A 213 -15.00 16.16 -5.40
CA SER A 213 -14.90 15.52 -6.70
C SER A 213 -13.86 14.40 -6.65
N THR A 214 -14.22 13.23 -7.16
CA THR A 214 -13.34 12.07 -7.19
C THR A 214 -12.38 12.15 -8.37
N ASN A 215 -11.09 12.01 -8.09
CA ASN A 215 -10.07 11.81 -9.11
C ASN A 215 -9.89 10.32 -9.42
N PHE A 216 -10.41 9.88 -10.57
CA PHE A 216 -10.32 8.51 -11.05
C PHE A 216 -9.02 8.20 -11.82
N ASP A 217 -8.24 9.22 -12.17
CA ASP A 217 -7.02 9.05 -12.95
C ASP A 217 -5.90 8.37 -12.16
N ALA A 218 -4.97 7.73 -12.84
CA ALA A 218 -3.78 7.22 -12.17
C ALA A 218 -2.94 8.42 -11.65
N PRO A 219 -2.33 8.32 -10.45
CA PRO A 219 -1.46 9.39 -9.96
C PRO A 219 -0.34 9.70 -10.97
N GLU A 220 -0.20 10.97 -11.33
CA GLU A 220 0.87 11.45 -12.20
C GLU A 220 2.26 11.24 -11.57
N GLY A 221 3.29 11.15 -12.40
CA GLY A 221 4.68 11.05 -11.95
C GLY A 221 5.08 9.69 -11.34
N ILE A 222 4.16 8.71 -11.30
CA ILE A 222 4.45 7.34 -10.90
C ILE A 222 4.60 6.47 -12.15
N GLY A 223 5.77 5.89 -12.32
CA GLY A 223 6.09 4.98 -13.41
C GLY A 223 7.22 4.05 -13.02
N SER A 224 7.61 3.12 -13.87
CA SER A 224 8.79 2.28 -13.70
C SER A 224 9.08 1.60 -15.03
N ASN A 225 10.35 1.35 -15.29
CA ASN A 225 10.77 0.43 -16.32
C ASN A 225 11.54 -0.73 -15.66
N ALA A 226 11.35 -1.93 -16.18
CA ALA A 226 12.21 -3.06 -15.84
C ALA A 226 12.42 -3.95 -17.07
N VAL A 227 13.63 -4.48 -17.22
CA VAL A 227 14.00 -5.37 -18.32
C VAL A 227 14.84 -6.51 -17.77
N ALA A 228 14.41 -7.75 -17.98
CA ALA A 228 15.20 -8.94 -17.71
C ALA A 228 15.57 -9.60 -19.04
N ILE A 229 16.85 -9.87 -19.22
CA ILE A 229 17.42 -10.51 -20.41
C ILE A 229 17.95 -11.89 -19.99
N GLY A 230 17.58 -12.92 -20.73
CA GLY A 230 18.01 -14.29 -20.51
C GLY A 230 19.22 -14.70 -21.34
N LYS A 231 19.69 -15.94 -21.12
CA LYS A 231 20.91 -16.51 -21.71
C LYS A 231 20.96 -16.48 -23.24
N ALA A 232 19.81 -16.57 -23.92
CA ALA A 232 19.76 -16.57 -25.38
C ALA A 232 20.24 -15.24 -25.96
N VAL A 233 20.15 -14.16 -25.17
CA VAL A 233 20.47 -12.80 -25.61
C VAL A 233 21.68 -12.22 -24.85
N THR A 234 21.94 -12.64 -23.61
CA THR A 234 23.08 -12.10 -22.83
C THR A 234 24.43 -12.52 -23.41
N ALA A 235 25.44 -11.64 -23.32
CA ALA A 235 26.81 -11.96 -23.73
C ALA A 235 27.50 -12.97 -22.78
N SER A 236 27.13 -12.98 -21.49
CA SER A 236 27.74 -13.83 -20.46
C SER A 236 27.09 -15.21 -20.32
N GLY A 237 25.92 -15.44 -20.95
CA GLY A 237 25.08 -16.61 -20.70
C GLY A 237 24.35 -16.61 -19.35
N ARG A 238 24.51 -15.55 -18.54
CA ARG A 238 23.81 -15.34 -17.26
C ARG A 238 22.74 -14.27 -17.41
N GLY A 239 21.71 -14.31 -16.58
CA GLY A 239 20.63 -13.32 -16.63
C GLY A 239 21.13 -11.92 -16.32
N LEU A 240 20.57 -10.92 -17.01
CA LEU A 240 20.81 -9.50 -16.77
C LEU A 240 19.49 -8.83 -16.40
N LEU A 241 19.52 -7.95 -15.40
CA LEU A 241 18.36 -7.17 -14.98
C LEU A 241 18.69 -5.67 -14.99
N LEU A 242 17.82 -4.89 -15.62
CA LEU A 242 17.70 -3.45 -15.42
C LEU A 242 16.45 -3.18 -14.58
N GLY A 243 16.63 -2.66 -13.37
CA GLY A 243 15.55 -2.11 -12.53
C GLY A 243 15.58 -0.59 -12.52
N ASN A 244 14.49 0.06 -12.93
CA ASN A 244 14.41 1.51 -13.04
C ASN A 244 13.03 2.04 -12.57
N PRO A 245 12.77 2.05 -11.26
CA PRO A 245 11.53 2.60 -10.71
C PRO A 245 11.51 4.13 -10.84
N HIS A 246 10.41 4.70 -11.34
CA HIS A 246 10.14 6.15 -11.35
C HIS A 246 9.19 6.48 -10.20
N TYR A 247 9.78 6.93 -9.11
CA TYR A 247 9.09 7.06 -7.85
C TYR A 247 9.46 8.39 -7.16
N PRO A 248 8.64 8.89 -6.21
CA PRO A 248 8.87 10.20 -5.62
C PRO A 248 10.28 10.36 -5.04
N TRP A 249 10.93 11.48 -5.37
CA TRP A 249 12.27 11.82 -4.88
C TRP A 249 12.28 12.22 -3.41
N GLN A 250 11.14 12.65 -2.88
CA GLN A 250 10.97 13.13 -1.52
C GLN A 250 9.85 12.39 -0.81
N GLY A 251 9.87 12.45 0.53
CA GLY A 251 8.86 11.88 1.38
C GLY A 251 8.99 10.36 1.57
N SER A 252 7.93 9.78 2.12
CA SER A 252 7.89 8.43 2.69
C SER A 252 7.99 7.28 1.70
N SER A 253 7.71 7.61 0.44
CA SER A 253 7.80 6.73 -0.71
C SER A 253 9.19 6.75 -1.35
N ARG A 254 10.15 7.50 -0.81
CA ARG A 254 11.54 7.47 -1.29
C ARG A 254 12.19 6.12 -0.96
N PHE A 255 13.06 5.66 -1.87
CA PHE A 255 13.90 4.48 -1.66
C PHE A 255 15.13 4.77 -0.79
N HIS A 256 15.49 3.79 0.04
CA HIS A 256 16.75 3.69 0.77
C HIS A 256 17.47 2.42 0.35
N LEU A 257 18.76 2.54 -0.01
CA LEU A 257 19.59 1.41 -0.40
C LEU A 257 20.22 0.79 0.85
N ILE A 258 20.11 -0.52 1.00
CA ILE A 258 20.58 -1.27 2.17
C ILE A 258 21.01 -2.68 1.76
N HIS A 259 22.02 -3.20 2.42
CA HIS A 259 22.41 -4.60 2.34
C HIS A 259 22.15 -5.25 3.71
N THR A 260 21.37 -6.33 3.74
CA THR A 260 21.09 -7.13 4.93
C THR A 260 21.66 -8.54 4.83
N THR A 261 22.29 -9.00 5.91
CA THR A 261 22.91 -10.32 5.98
C THR A 261 22.61 -11.03 7.30
N ILE A 262 22.10 -12.26 7.22
CA ILE A 262 22.21 -13.26 8.28
C ILE A 262 22.98 -14.43 7.66
N PRO A 263 24.22 -14.72 8.11
CA PRO A 263 25.06 -15.75 7.50
C PRO A 263 24.33 -17.10 7.33
N GLY A 264 24.36 -17.63 6.10
CA GLY A 264 23.71 -18.89 5.75
C GLY A 264 22.18 -18.83 5.60
N VAL A 265 21.54 -17.69 5.90
CA VAL A 265 20.07 -17.54 5.89
C VAL A 265 19.61 -16.54 4.83
N VAL A 266 20.15 -15.32 4.84
CA VAL A 266 19.82 -14.26 3.87
C VAL A 266 21.04 -13.38 3.63
N ASP A 267 21.25 -12.97 2.39
CA ASP A 267 22.31 -12.05 1.96
C ASP A 267 21.76 -11.34 0.73
N VAL A 268 21.25 -10.13 0.93
CA VAL A 268 20.50 -9.38 -0.08
C VAL A 268 20.86 -7.91 -0.01
N MET A 269 21.03 -7.30 -1.19
CA MET A 269 21.25 -5.88 -1.33
C MET A 269 20.24 -5.28 -2.29
N GLY A 270 19.72 -4.11 -1.94
CA GLY A 270 18.76 -3.42 -2.78
C GLY A 270 18.09 -2.29 -2.04
N VAL A 271 16.94 -1.87 -2.56
CA VAL A 271 16.19 -0.75 -2.02
C VAL A 271 14.90 -1.17 -1.33
N SER A 272 14.57 -0.45 -0.27
CA SER A 272 13.28 -0.48 0.41
C SER A 272 12.68 0.92 0.37
N LEU A 273 11.36 1.07 0.43
CA LEU A 273 10.79 2.37 0.79
C LEU A 273 11.18 2.68 2.24
N TYR A 274 11.29 3.95 2.62
CA TYR A 274 11.48 4.29 4.04
C TYR A 274 10.41 3.62 4.92
N THR A 275 9.18 3.58 4.45
CA THR A 275 8.01 3.00 5.15
C THR A 275 7.89 1.48 5.05
N THR A 276 8.83 0.80 4.40
CA THR A 276 8.88 -0.67 4.34
C THR A 276 10.18 -1.17 4.93
N ASN A 277 10.20 -2.43 5.36
CA ASN A 277 11.29 -2.97 6.17
C ASN A 277 11.86 -4.30 5.64
N ARG A 278 11.70 -4.55 4.34
CA ARG A 278 12.38 -5.60 3.57
C ARG A 278 12.85 -5.03 2.24
N VAL A 279 13.91 -5.59 1.67
CA VAL A 279 14.39 -5.21 0.33
C VAL A 279 13.30 -5.54 -0.69
N ALA A 280 12.72 -4.51 -1.30
CA ALA A 280 11.63 -4.65 -2.26
C ALA A 280 12.16 -4.86 -3.67
N ILE A 281 13.22 -4.14 -4.05
CA ILE A 281 13.90 -4.26 -5.36
C ILE A 281 15.37 -4.50 -5.07
N GLY A 282 15.98 -5.53 -5.65
CA GLY A 282 17.35 -5.86 -5.29
C GLY A 282 17.90 -7.09 -5.97
N PHE A 283 18.97 -7.60 -5.39
CA PHE A 283 19.65 -8.80 -5.85
C PHE A 283 20.37 -9.49 -4.71
N ASN A 284 20.66 -10.76 -4.93
CA ASN A 284 21.62 -11.54 -4.16
C ASN A 284 22.60 -12.22 -5.13
N LYS A 285 23.43 -13.13 -4.62
CA LYS A 285 24.43 -13.84 -5.45
C LYS A 285 23.83 -14.69 -6.59
N ASP A 286 22.54 -15.03 -6.53
CA ASP A 286 21.88 -15.98 -7.42
C ASP A 286 20.83 -15.33 -8.33
N VAL A 287 20.08 -14.33 -7.86
CA VAL A 287 18.96 -13.72 -8.59
C VAL A 287 18.87 -12.21 -8.33
N ALA A 288 18.37 -11.48 -9.32
CA ALA A 288 18.01 -10.07 -9.21
C ALA A 288 16.54 -9.88 -9.59
N TRP A 289 15.83 -8.95 -8.93
CA TRP A 289 14.46 -8.58 -9.26
C TRP A 289 14.19 -7.09 -9.12
N SER A 290 13.20 -6.62 -9.87
CA SER A 290 12.67 -5.26 -9.80
C SER A 290 11.15 -5.30 -9.89
N HIS A 291 10.53 -4.19 -9.51
CA HIS A 291 9.09 -3.99 -9.57
C HIS A 291 8.73 -2.85 -10.51
N THR A 292 7.56 -2.97 -11.13
CA THR A 292 6.87 -1.86 -11.82
C THR A 292 5.44 -1.80 -11.32
N VAL A 293 4.81 -0.63 -11.27
CA VAL A 293 3.39 -0.52 -10.91
C VAL A 293 2.55 -1.32 -11.91
N SER A 294 1.68 -2.18 -11.38
CA SER A 294 0.75 -3.01 -12.16
C SER A 294 -0.54 -2.24 -12.45
N THR A 295 -1.16 -2.55 -13.59
CA THR A 295 -2.47 -2.02 -13.98
C THR A 295 -3.63 -2.69 -13.24
N GLY A 296 -3.35 -3.77 -12.49
CA GLY A 296 -4.34 -4.50 -11.71
C GLY A 296 -5.03 -3.62 -10.69
N ARG A 297 -6.36 -3.68 -10.65
CA ARG A 297 -7.15 -2.93 -9.67
C ARG A 297 -6.98 -3.55 -8.28
N ARG A 298 -6.94 -2.69 -7.25
CA ARG A 298 -6.85 -3.11 -5.83
C ARG A 298 -8.16 -3.01 -5.10
N SER A 299 -9.11 -2.30 -5.69
CA SER A 299 -10.42 -2.10 -5.13
C SER A 299 -11.51 -2.12 -6.18
N THR A 300 -12.74 -2.41 -5.75
CA THR A 300 -13.97 -2.19 -6.51
C THR A 300 -14.87 -1.23 -5.75
N LEU A 301 -15.67 -0.47 -6.48
CA LEU A 301 -16.81 0.26 -5.93
C LEU A 301 -18.05 -0.63 -6.00
N TYR A 302 -18.95 -0.47 -5.05
CA TYR A 302 -20.26 -1.12 -5.02
C TYR A 302 -21.34 -0.04 -4.97
N ALA A 303 -22.25 -0.06 -5.94
CA ALA A 303 -23.49 0.72 -5.90
C ALA A 303 -24.49 0.02 -4.98
N LEU A 304 -25.04 0.76 -4.02
CA LEU A 304 -25.92 0.26 -2.99
C LEU A 304 -27.32 0.86 -3.19
N ASP A 305 -28.31 0.01 -3.46
CA ASP A 305 -29.72 0.40 -3.43
C ASP A 305 -30.16 0.53 -1.97
N LEU A 306 -30.67 1.70 -1.58
CA LEU A 306 -31.02 2.00 -0.19
C LEU A 306 -32.49 1.67 0.14
N ASP A 307 -32.76 1.37 1.41
CA ASP A 307 -34.12 1.18 1.90
C ASP A 307 -34.88 2.51 1.74
N PRO A 308 -36.00 2.57 1.01
CA PRO A 308 -36.75 3.80 0.80
C PRO A 308 -37.21 4.47 2.11
N ASN A 309 -37.25 3.72 3.22
CA ASN A 309 -37.62 4.22 4.53
C ASN A 309 -36.41 4.50 5.45
N ASP A 310 -35.20 4.09 5.06
CA ASP A 310 -33.98 4.25 5.84
C ASP A 310 -32.72 4.26 4.94
N ALA A 311 -32.24 5.45 4.60
CA ALA A 311 -31.04 5.65 3.77
C ALA A 311 -29.72 5.15 4.43
N THR A 312 -29.79 4.56 5.62
CA THR A 312 -28.65 3.89 6.30
C THR A 312 -28.74 2.36 6.24
N ARG A 313 -29.68 1.83 5.46
CA ARG A 313 -29.81 0.42 5.12
C ARG A 313 -29.75 0.26 3.60
N TYR A 314 -29.19 -0.86 3.14
CA TYR A 314 -29.05 -1.16 1.73
C TYR A 314 -29.47 -2.60 1.43
N ARG A 315 -29.93 -2.83 0.20
CA ARG A 315 -30.38 -4.14 -0.26
C ARG A 315 -29.20 -5.08 -0.40
N TYR A 316 -29.39 -6.33 0.00
CA TYR A 316 -28.46 -7.42 -0.25
C TYR A 316 -29.21 -8.74 -0.33
N GLY A 317 -29.19 -9.38 -1.50
CA GLY A 317 -30.09 -10.49 -1.82
C GLY A 317 -31.55 -10.09 -1.64
N ASP A 318 -32.27 -10.88 -0.86
CA ASP A 318 -33.71 -10.68 -0.62
C ASP A 318 -34.02 -9.77 0.57
N GLY A 319 -33.00 -9.18 1.22
CA GLY A 319 -33.17 -8.41 2.45
C GLY A 319 -32.46 -7.07 2.48
N TRP A 320 -32.65 -6.36 3.60
CA TRP A 320 -32.02 -5.07 3.89
C TRP A 320 -30.96 -5.24 4.99
N ARG A 321 -29.73 -4.81 4.72
CA ARG A 321 -28.62 -4.78 5.68
C ARG A 321 -28.41 -3.37 6.21
N ALA A 322 -28.22 -3.24 7.52
CA ALA A 322 -27.83 -1.96 8.12
C ALA A 322 -26.35 -1.65 7.86
N MET A 323 -26.06 -0.38 7.60
CA MET A 323 -24.70 0.14 7.68
C MET A 323 -24.29 0.26 9.15
N THR A 324 -22.98 0.20 9.40
CA THR A 324 -22.42 0.37 10.75
C THR A 324 -21.70 1.71 10.86
N LYS A 325 -21.78 2.35 12.04
CA LYS A 325 -21.07 3.59 12.35
C LYS A 325 -19.77 3.28 13.08
N VAL A 326 -18.66 3.83 12.58
CA VAL A 326 -17.40 3.90 13.32
C VAL A 326 -17.26 5.32 13.85
N ASN A 327 -17.47 5.49 15.16
CA ASN A 327 -17.29 6.78 15.82
C ASN A 327 -15.80 7.00 16.09
N VAL A 328 -15.25 8.07 15.53
CA VAL A 328 -13.84 8.43 15.64
C VAL A 328 -13.72 9.73 16.42
N ALA A 329 -12.98 9.69 17.52
CA ALA A 329 -12.50 10.89 18.20
C ALA A 329 -11.21 11.35 17.51
N LEU A 330 -11.24 12.54 16.90
CA LEU A 330 -10.11 13.15 16.22
C LEU A 330 -9.54 14.29 17.06
N PRO A 331 -8.35 14.13 17.65
CA PRO A 331 -7.63 15.24 18.26
C PRO A 331 -7.19 16.22 17.16
N VAL A 332 -7.53 17.50 17.31
CA VAL A 332 -7.19 18.56 16.35
C VAL A 332 -6.58 19.75 17.06
N LYS A 333 -5.69 20.45 16.35
CA LYS A 333 -5.09 21.71 16.80
C LYS A 333 -5.53 22.83 15.88
N ASP A 334 -6.08 23.90 16.44
CA ASP A 334 -6.46 25.08 15.67
C ASP A 334 -5.26 25.97 15.29
N ALA A 335 -5.51 27.03 14.54
CA ALA A 335 -4.49 27.98 14.11
C ALA A 335 -3.79 28.71 15.26
N ASN A 336 -4.44 28.83 16.43
CA ASN A 336 -3.90 29.44 17.63
C ASN A 336 -3.16 28.43 18.54
N GLY A 337 -3.09 27.16 18.12
CA GLY A 337 -2.47 26.09 18.87
C GLY A 337 -3.36 25.43 19.93
N ALA A 338 -4.61 25.84 20.06
CA ALA A 338 -5.54 25.22 21.00
C ALA A 338 -5.92 23.82 20.53
N GLN A 339 -5.87 22.87 21.46
CA GLN A 339 -6.22 21.47 21.20
C GLN A 339 -7.71 21.24 21.51
N SER A 340 -8.39 20.53 20.63
CA SER A 340 -9.77 20.07 20.85
C SER A 340 -9.94 18.65 20.28
N THR A 341 -11.11 18.05 20.49
CA THR A 341 -11.45 16.75 19.90
C THR A 341 -12.73 16.88 19.09
N GLU A 342 -12.63 16.58 17.80
CA GLU A 342 -13.76 16.49 16.88
C GLU A 342 -14.34 15.07 16.93
N ALA A 343 -15.65 14.93 17.17
CA ALA A 343 -16.35 13.68 16.93
C ALA A 343 -16.68 13.58 15.44
N ARG A 344 -16.27 12.48 14.81
CA ARG A 344 -16.57 12.15 13.41
C ARG A 344 -17.15 10.75 13.32
N THR A 345 -17.91 10.49 12.27
CA THR A 345 -18.47 9.18 11.97
C THR A 345 -17.97 8.75 10.61
N VAL A 346 -17.43 7.55 10.51
CA VAL A 346 -17.24 6.85 9.23
C VAL A 346 -18.34 5.80 9.12
N TRP A 347 -19.06 5.81 8.01
CA TRP A 347 -20.06 4.80 7.72
C TRP A 347 -19.41 3.63 6.99
N MET A 348 -19.79 2.41 7.37
CA MET A 348 -19.30 1.18 6.77
C MET A 348 -20.48 0.33 6.28
N SER A 349 -20.33 -0.22 5.08
CA SER A 349 -21.08 -1.39 4.61
C SER A 349 -20.27 -2.65 4.88
N HIS A 350 -20.82 -3.83 4.54
CA HIS A 350 -20.02 -5.06 4.59
C HIS A 350 -18.92 -5.12 3.52
N TYR A 351 -19.01 -4.30 2.46
CA TYR A 351 -17.97 -4.16 1.46
C TYR A 351 -16.81 -3.27 1.96
N GLY A 352 -17.08 -2.28 2.80
CA GLY A 352 -16.08 -1.32 3.24
C GLY A 352 -16.68 0.07 3.49
N PRO A 353 -15.83 1.11 3.63
CA PRO A 353 -16.32 2.45 3.90
C PRO A 353 -17.21 2.98 2.80
N LEU A 354 -18.25 3.71 3.20
CA LEU A 354 -19.06 4.50 2.29
C LEU A 354 -18.22 5.67 1.78
N VAL A 355 -18.43 6.04 0.52
CA VAL A 355 -17.74 7.14 -0.16
C VAL A 355 -18.77 8.03 -0.81
N VAL A 356 -18.54 9.35 -0.77
CA VAL A 356 -19.42 10.32 -1.42
C VAL A 356 -18.63 11.34 -2.24
N SER A 357 -19.13 11.66 -3.43
CA SER A 357 -18.65 12.76 -4.27
C SER A 357 -19.78 13.22 -5.20
N ASP A 358 -19.54 14.30 -5.93
CA ASP A 358 -20.46 14.78 -6.97
C ASP A 358 -20.72 13.71 -8.05
N GLN A 359 -19.77 12.79 -8.28
CA GLN A 359 -19.93 11.65 -9.19
C GLN A 359 -20.50 10.40 -8.52
N LEU A 360 -20.40 10.29 -7.19
CA LEU A 360 -20.83 9.14 -6.38
C LEU A 360 -21.75 9.61 -5.23
N PRO A 361 -22.95 10.14 -5.52
CA PRO A 361 -23.79 10.77 -4.50
C PRO A 361 -24.41 9.76 -3.54
N TRP A 362 -24.60 10.15 -2.26
CA TRP A 362 -25.41 9.43 -1.29
C TRP A 362 -26.80 10.08 -1.20
N THR A 363 -27.74 9.56 -1.97
CA THR A 363 -29.12 10.07 -2.05
C THR A 363 -30.04 9.29 -1.11
N ALA A 364 -31.35 9.56 -1.17
CA ALA A 364 -32.34 8.78 -0.43
C ALA A 364 -32.42 7.32 -0.92
N THR A 365 -31.98 7.02 -2.15
CA THR A 365 -32.17 5.70 -2.78
C THR A 365 -30.87 5.01 -3.20
N HIS A 366 -29.73 5.73 -3.26
CA HIS A 366 -28.46 5.14 -3.67
C HIS A 366 -27.29 5.65 -2.82
N ALA A 367 -26.31 4.79 -2.57
CA ALA A 367 -25.00 5.15 -2.01
C ALA A 367 -23.89 4.29 -2.64
N TYR A 368 -22.63 4.59 -2.32
CA TYR A 368 -21.48 3.85 -2.83
C TYR A 368 -20.53 3.46 -1.71
N ALA A 369 -19.97 2.25 -1.81
CA ALA A 369 -18.91 1.77 -0.92
C ALA A 369 -17.69 1.33 -1.72
N VAL A 370 -16.50 1.46 -1.13
CA VAL A 370 -15.25 0.95 -1.70
C VAL A 370 -14.76 -0.26 -0.90
N ARG A 371 -14.38 -1.32 -1.61
CA ARG A 371 -13.76 -2.53 -1.03
C ARG A 371 -12.35 -2.67 -1.56
N ASP A 372 -11.36 -2.75 -0.68
CA ASP A 372 -9.94 -2.93 -1.03
C ASP A 372 -9.43 -4.30 -0.57
N VAL A 373 -8.87 -5.08 -1.50
CA VAL A 373 -8.40 -6.44 -1.23
C VAL A 373 -7.16 -6.45 -0.32
N ASN A 374 -6.37 -5.38 -0.33
CA ASN A 374 -5.16 -5.28 0.47
C ASN A 374 -5.44 -5.04 1.97
N LEU A 375 -6.67 -4.68 2.37
CA LEU A 375 -7.05 -4.66 3.78
C LEU A 375 -6.98 -6.06 4.42
N ALA A 376 -7.16 -7.12 3.63
CA ALA A 376 -7.04 -8.50 4.07
C ALA A 376 -5.64 -9.11 3.80
N ASN A 377 -4.73 -8.36 3.17
CA ASN A 377 -3.40 -8.85 2.80
C ASN A 377 -2.46 -8.86 4.01
N ASP A 378 -2.34 -10.01 4.66
CA ASP A 378 -1.41 -10.27 5.76
C ASP A 378 -0.15 -11.03 5.33
N ARG A 379 0.08 -11.15 4.02
CA ARG A 379 1.13 -12.00 3.41
C ARG A 379 2.37 -11.24 2.98
N ASN A 380 2.37 -9.91 3.09
CA ASN A 380 3.46 -9.06 2.62
C ASN A 380 4.82 -9.46 3.21
N ALA A 381 4.94 -9.53 4.53
CA ALA A 381 6.21 -9.83 5.20
C ALA A 381 6.77 -11.20 4.78
N VAL A 382 5.96 -12.26 4.84
CA VAL A 382 6.42 -13.61 4.46
C VAL A 382 6.80 -13.71 2.98
N THR A 383 6.13 -12.95 2.12
CA THR A 383 6.43 -12.86 0.68
C THR A 383 7.80 -12.24 0.43
N TYR A 384 8.08 -11.08 1.03
CA TYR A 384 9.38 -10.43 0.85
C TYR A 384 10.52 -11.14 1.61
N ASP A 385 10.23 -11.76 2.76
CA ASP A 385 11.19 -12.62 3.47
C ASP A 385 11.58 -13.84 2.60
N ALA A 386 10.64 -14.41 1.83
CA ALA A 386 10.93 -15.47 0.86
C ALA A 386 11.68 -14.95 -0.37
N LEU A 387 11.24 -13.82 -0.94
CA LEU A 387 11.84 -13.21 -2.11
C LEU A 387 13.32 -12.84 -1.87
N ASN A 388 13.63 -12.27 -0.70
CA ASN A 388 15.00 -11.89 -0.31
C ASN A 388 15.93 -13.10 -0.17
N ARG A 389 15.40 -14.32 -0.04
CA ARG A 389 16.16 -15.58 0.07
C ARG A 389 16.15 -16.41 -1.22
N ALA A 390 15.40 -16.00 -2.24
CA ALA A 390 15.24 -16.73 -3.48
C ALA A 390 16.58 -16.95 -4.19
N ARG A 391 16.77 -18.12 -4.80
CA ARG A 391 18.02 -18.53 -5.48
C ARG A 391 17.85 -18.79 -6.97
N SER A 392 16.65 -18.56 -7.51
CA SER A 392 16.31 -18.73 -8.92
C SER A 392 15.05 -17.93 -9.26
N VAL A 393 14.77 -17.73 -10.54
CA VAL A 393 13.48 -17.13 -10.95
C VAL A 393 12.27 -17.99 -10.54
N ALA A 394 12.45 -19.31 -10.44
CA ALA A 394 11.40 -20.21 -9.95
C ALA A 394 11.09 -19.96 -8.46
N GLU A 395 12.12 -19.70 -7.65
CA GLU A 395 11.95 -19.31 -6.25
C GLU A 395 11.38 -17.89 -6.10
N VAL A 396 11.68 -16.97 -7.04
CA VAL A 396 11.01 -15.66 -7.11
C VAL A 396 9.51 -15.84 -7.37
N ASP A 397 9.13 -16.66 -8.34
CA ASP A 397 7.73 -16.96 -8.66
C ASP A 397 7.00 -17.61 -7.49
N ALA A 398 7.64 -18.58 -6.83
CA ALA A 398 7.12 -19.22 -5.63
C ALA A 398 6.95 -18.23 -4.46
N ALA A 399 7.91 -17.32 -4.27
CA ALA A 399 7.85 -16.31 -3.22
C ALA A 399 6.67 -15.36 -3.43
N ILE A 400 6.51 -14.77 -4.63
CA ILE A 400 5.40 -13.85 -4.90
C ILE A 400 4.04 -14.55 -4.91
N SER A 401 4.00 -15.85 -5.24
CA SER A 401 2.80 -16.69 -5.14
C SER A 401 2.32 -16.94 -3.69
N LEU A 402 3.08 -16.50 -2.67
CA LEU A 402 2.57 -16.44 -1.29
C LEU A 402 1.49 -15.36 -1.09
N GLY A 403 1.31 -14.47 -2.08
CA GLY A 403 0.18 -13.54 -2.17
C GLY A 403 0.38 -12.22 -1.43
N GLY A 404 1.62 -11.78 -1.20
CA GLY A 404 1.92 -10.55 -0.44
C GLY A 404 2.26 -9.30 -1.25
N VAL A 405 2.46 -9.42 -2.57
CA VAL A 405 2.79 -8.28 -3.44
C VAL A 405 1.53 -7.44 -3.66
N ALA A 406 1.47 -6.24 -3.08
CA ALA A 406 0.23 -5.49 -3.00
C ALA A 406 -0.21 -4.85 -4.33
N PHE A 407 0.72 -4.33 -5.15
CA PHE A 407 0.34 -3.52 -6.32
C PHE A 407 1.34 -3.47 -7.49
N THR A 408 2.34 -4.35 -7.52
CA THR A 408 3.42 -4.29 -8.52
C THR A 408 3.57 -5.57 -9.31
N ASN A 409 3.97 -5.44 -10.58
CA ASN A 409 4.60 -6.53 -11.32
C ASN A 409 5.96 -6.88 -10.70
N THR A 410 6.45 -8.08 -10.97
CA THR A 410 7.81 -8.54 -10.64
C THR A 410 8.54 -8.96 -11.90
N ILE A 411 9.71 -8.38 -12.12
CA ILE A 411 10.61 -8.71 -13.23
C ILE A 411 11.89 -9.23 -12.62
N ALA A 412 12.38 -10.39 -13.03
CA ALA A 412 13.56 -11.01 -12.45
C ALA A 412 14.45 -11.68 -13.49
N ALA A 413 15.74 -11.76 -13.18
CA ALA A 413 16.71 -12.55 -13.93
C ALA A 413 17.64 -13.29 -12.96
N ASP A 414 18.00 -14.53 -13.27
CA ASP A 414 18.89 -15.31 -12.42
C ASP A 414 20.22 -15.68 -13.08
N ARG A 415 21.15 -16.16 -12.25
CA ARG A 415 22.50 -16.55 -12.67
C ARG A 415 22.52 -17.71 -13.68
N SER A 416 21.42 -18.46 -13.84
CA SER A 416 21.29 -19.54 -14.83
C SER A 416 20.82 -19.04 -16.19
N GLY A 417 20.46 -17.76 -16.28
CA GLY A 417 20.06 -17.12 -17.53
C GLY A 417 18.57 -17.18 -17.81
N ALA A 418 17.73 -17.40 -16.81
CA ALA A 418 16.29 -17.25 -16.97
C ALA A 418 15.87 -15.79 -16.74
N ALA A 419 14.91 -15.31 -17.54
CA ALA A 419 14.24 -14.02 -17.41
C ALA A 419 12.76 -14.26 -17.09
N TYR A 420 12.20 -13.51 -16.15
CA TYR A 420 10.85 -13.73 -15.62
C TYR A 420 10.07 -12.43 -15.52
N TYR A 421 8.80 -12.49 -15.90
CA TYR A 421 7.80 -11.47 -15.63
C TYR A 421 6.60 -12.13 -14.95
N GLY A 422 6.05 -11.48 -13.93
CA GLY A 422 4.76 -11.86 -13.35
C GLY A 422 4.03 -10.67 -12.74
N ASP A 423 2.74 -10.53 -13.06
CA ASP A 423 1.82 -9.68 -12.30
C ASP A 423 1.11 -10.50 -11.22
N VAL A 424 1.88 -11.26 -10.45
CA VAL A 424 1.36 -12.04 -9.33
C VAL A 424 1.26 -11.12 -8.11
N SER A 425 0.21 -10.31 -8.11
CA SER A 425 -0.09 -9.31 -7.09
C SER A 425 -1.51 -9.47 -6.55
N VAL A 426 -1.83 -8.85 -5.40
CA VAL A 426 -3.17 -8.97 -4.79
C VAL A 426 -4.18 -8.14 -5.59
N VAL A 427 -5.08 -8.83 -6.28
CA VAL A 427 -6.15 -8.26 -7.13
C VAL A 427 -7.48 -8.93 -6.75
N PRO A 428 -8.61 -8.22 -6.69
CA PRO A 428 -9.91 -8.84 -6.44
C PRO A 428 -10.24 -9.96 -7.43
N ASN A 429 -10.77 -11.08 -6.94
CA ASN A 429 -11.11 -12.22 -7.77
C ASN A 429 -12.46 -12.04 -8.46
N LEU A 430 -12.41 -11.52 -9.69
CA LEU A 430 -13.58 -11.33 -10.54
C LEU A 430 -13.25 -11.85 -11.94
N SER A 431 -14.14 -12.69 -12.48
CA SER A 431 -14.03 -13.13 -13.88
C SER A 431 -14.55 -12.05 -14.84
N ALA A 432 -14.17 -12.14 -16.11
CA ALA A 432 -14.67 -11.23 -17.14
C ALA A 432 -16.22 -11.25 -17.25
N SER A 433 -16.82 -12.44 -17.20
CA SER A 433 -18.28 -12.59 -17.27
C SER A 433 -18.98 -11.99 -16.05
N GLN A 434 -18.38 -12.13 -14.86
CA GLN A 434 -18.93 -11.55 -13.64
C GLN A 434 -18.83 -10.02 -13.67
N ILE A 435 -17.71 -9.46 -14.14
CA ILE A 435 -17.57 -8.01 -14.33
C ILE A 435 -18.63 -7.49 -15.29
N GLU A 436 -18.88 -8.19 -16.40
CA GLU A 436 -19.89 -7.76 -17.38
C GLU A 436 -21.30 -7.81 -16.81
N SER A 437 -21.68 -8.90 -16.13
CA SER A 437 -23.04 -9.05 -15.59
C SER A 437 -23.32 -8.14 -14.39
N CYS A 438 -22.30 -7.79 -13.62
CA CYS A 438 -22.44 -7.04 -12.37
C CYS A 438 -22.18 -5.55 -12.49
N ARG A 439 -21.67 -5.08 -13.63
CA ARG A 439 -21.28 -3.68 -13.78
C ARG A 439 -22.49 -2.75 -13.75
N VAL A 440 -22.39 -1.72 -12.92
CA VAL A 440 -23.31 -0.58 -12.91
C VAL A 440 -22.63 0.59 -13.61
N LYS A 441 -23.31 1.19 -14.60
CA LYS A 441 -22.83 2.41 -15.26
C LYS A 441 -23.30 3.61 -14.44
N VAL A 442 -22.35 4.45 -14.04
CA VAL A 442 -22.63 5.67 -13.28
C VAL A 442 -22.20 6.87 -14.12
N THR A 443 -23.07 7.87 -14.21
CA THR A 443 -22.81 9.11 -14.96
C THR A 443 -21.55 9.80 -14.42
N ASN A 444 -20.71 10.34 -15.32
CA ASN A 444 -19.45 11.01 -14.97
C ASN A 444 -18.40 10.15 -14.25
N VAL A 445 -18.58 8.83 -14.20
CA VAL A 445 -17.56 7.87 -13.73
C VAL A 445 -16.92 7.19 -14.96
N PRO A 446 -15.58 7.20 -15.10
CA PRO A 446 -14.93 6.55 -16.24
C PRO A 446 -15.25 5.05 -16.34
N ALA A 447 -15.43 4.55 -17.56
CA ALA A 447 -15.74 3.13 -17.80
C ALA A 447 -14.68 2.16 -17.23
N ALA A 448 -13.43 2.61 -17.11
CA ALA A 448 -12.34 1.85 -16.53
C ALA A 448 -12.45 1.66 -15.00
N THR A 449 -13.31 2.44 -14.32
CA THR A 449 -13.63 2.28 -12.90
C THR A 449 -14.66 1.17 -12.74
N LEU A 450 -14.39 0.21 -11.85
CA LEU A 450 -15.30 -0.91 -11.60
C LEU A 450 -16.30 -0.55 -10.51
N VAL A 451 -17.52 -0.19 -10.91
CA VAL A 451 -18.69 -0.08 -10.03
C VAL A 451 -19.54 -1.33 -10.24
N LEU A 452 -19.74 -2.10 -9.17
CA LEU A 452 -20.48 -3.36 -9.18
C LEU A 452 -21.83 -3.20 -8.47
N ASN A 453 -22.81 -4.01 -8.83
CA ASN A 453 -24.09 -4.09 -8.15
C ASN A 453 -23.90 -4.69 -6.73
N GLY A 454 -24.12 -3.89 -5.69
CA GLY A 454 -23.99 -4.31 -4.30
C GLY A 454 -25.23 -5.00 -3.71
N ALA A 455 -26.34 -5.07 -4.45
CA ALA A 455 -27.54 -5.79 -4.04
C ALA A 455 -27.49 -7.28 -4.44
N ASP A 456 -26.82 -7.63 -5.54
CA ASP A 456 -26.73 -9.01 -6.01
C ASP A 456 -25.54 -9.74 -5.37
N THR A 457 -25.83 -10.79 -4.62
CA THR A 457 -24.82 -11.66 -3.98
C THR A 457 -23.85 -12.32 -4.98
N LYS A 458 -24.24 -12.47 -6.26
CA LYS A 458 -23.37 -12.98 -7.33
C LYS A 458 -22.27 -11.99 -7.73
N CYS A 459 -22.36 -10.74 -7.29
CA CYS A 459 -21.39 -9.68 -7.58
C CYS A 459 -20.32 -9.52 -6.49
N GLU A 460 -20.34 -10.39 -5.48
CA GLU A 460 -19.26 -10.56 -4.50
C GLU A 460 -17.98 -11.06 -5.17
N TRP A 461 -16.81 -10.67 -4.62
CA TRP A 461 -15.55 -11.28 -5.06
C TRP A 461 -15.57 -12.78 -4.80
N THR A 462 -15.08 -13.55 -5.77
CA THR A 462 -15.01 -15.01 -5.65
C THR A 462 -13.98 -15.39 -4.59
N VAL A 463 -14.36 -16.21 -3.62
CA VAL A 463 -13.41 -16.77 -2.65
C VAL A 463 -12.87 -18.08 -3.21
N ASP A 464 -11.57 -18.12 -3.49
CA ASP A 464 -10.88 -19.28 -4.05
C ASP A 464 -9.88 -19.86 -3.02
N PRO A 465 -9.90 -21.17 -2.73
CA PRO A 465 -8.98 -21.78 -1.77
C PRO A 465 -7.50 -21.71 -2.19
N GLY A 466 -7.22 -21.49 -3.48
CA GLY A 466 -5.88 -21.24 -4.01
C GLY A 466 -5.34 -19.84 -3.70
N ALA A 467 -6.16 -18.93 -3.17
CA ALA A 467 -5.74 -17.60 -2.74
C ALA A 467 -5.56 -17.54 -1.21
N ALA A 468 -4.37 -17.17 -0.75
CA ALA A 468 -4.10 -16.98 0.68
C ALA A 468 -4.80 -15.76 1.28
N VAL A 469 -5.11 -14.75 0.44
CA VAL A 469 -5.83 -13.54 0.83
C VAL A 469 -7.30 -13.70 0.43
N PRO A 470 -8.26 -13.65 1.37
CA PRO A 470 -9.67 -13.82 1.06
C PRO A 470 -10.18 -12.83 0.01
N GLY A 471 -10.84 -13.35 -1.03
CA GLY A 471 -11.39 -12.57 -2.14
C GLY A 471 -10.35 -12.07 -3.14
N ALA A 472 -9.07 -12.41 -2.98
CA ALA A 472 -8.04 -12.17 -3.98
C ALA A 472 -8.03 -13.29 -5.04
N MET A 473 -7.58 -12.96 -6.24
CA MET A 473 -7.38 -13.92 -7.32
C MET A 473 -6.26 -14.90 -6.95
N PRO A 474 -6.43 -16.23 -7.16
CA PRO A 474 -5.38 -17.18 -6.85
C PRO A 474 -4.16 -16.94 -7.76
N PRO A 475 -2.93 -17.14 -7.27
CA PRO A 475 -1.73 -16.93 -8.08
C PRO A 475 -1.77 -17.65 -9.42
N SER A 476 -2.29 -18.88 -9.48
CA SER A 476 -2.38 -19.68 -10.71
C SER A 476 -3.20 -19.03 -11.83
N ALA A 477 -4.05 -18.05 -11.52
CA ALA A 477 -4.85 -17.29 -12.49
C ALA A 477 -4.21 -15.93 -12.87
N MET A 478 -3.03 -15.60 -12.34
CA MET A 478 -2.33 -14.33 -12.59
C MET A 478 -1.29 -14.48 -13.71
N PRO A 479 -1.13 -13.46 -14.58
CA PRO A 479 -0.27 -13.53 -15.74
C PRO A 479 1.20 -13.57 -15.37
N ARG A 480 1.93 -14.53 -15.95
CA ARG A 480 3.36 -14.74 -15.75
C ARG A 480 3.98 -15.41 -16.97
N ILE A 481 5.27 -15.18 -17.18
CA ILE A 481 6.05 -15.84 -18.23
C ILE A 481 7.52 -15.93 -17.82
N THR A 482 8.12 -17.09 -18.09
CA THR A 482 9.58 -17.29 -18.02
C THR A 482 10.11 -17.46 -19.44
N ARG A 483 11.24 -16.82 -19.71
CA ARG A 483 11.88 -16.75 -21.02
C ARG A 483 13.39 -16.91 -20.90
N ASP A 484 14.04 -17.33 -21.98
CA ASP A 484 15.49 -17.27 -22.12
C ASP A 484 15.96 -16.11 -23.01
N ASP A 485 15.04 -15.38 -23.65
CA ASP A 485 15.30 -14.19 -24.45
C ASP A 485 15.15 -12.89 -23.64
N VAL A 486 13.96 -12.30 -23.56
CA VAL A 486 13.70 -11.02 -22.88
C VAL A 486 12.30 -10.97 -22.32
N VAL A 487 12.15 -10.32 -21.17
CA VAL A 487 10.87 -9.81 -20.69
C VAL A 487 11.06 -8.38 -20.19
N SER A 488 10.04 -7.55 -20.33
CA SER A 488 10.09 -6.17 -19.84
C SER A 488 8.72 -5.68 -19.40
N ASN A 489 8.70 -4.56 -18.66
CA ASN A 489 7.47 -3.84 -18.39
C ASN A 489 7.73 -2.35 -18.19
N SER A 490 6.81 -1.53 -18.70
CA SER A 490 6.81 -0.07 -18.57
C SER A 490 5.44 0.47 -18.13
N ASN A 491 4.80 -0.23 -17.17
CA ASN A 491 3.48 0.07 -16.55
C ASN A 491 2.24 -0.09 -17.44
N ASP A 492 2.37 -0.43 -18.71
CA ASP A 492 1.26 -1.07 -19.42
C ASP A 492 1.00 -2.47 -18.86
N SER A 493 -0.15 -3.06 -19.21
CA SER A 493 -0.53 -4.40 -18.75
C SER A 493 0.49 -5.48 -19.16
N TYR A 494 0.34 -6.66 -18.55
CA TYR A 494 1.09 -7.88 -18.82
C TYR A 494 1.16 -8.31 -20.30
N TRP A 495 0.23 -7.83 -21.13
CA TRP A 495 0.02 -8.27 -22.51
C TRP A 495 1.32 -8.37 -23.33
N LEU A 496 2.17 -7.33 -23.28
CA LEU A 496 3.42 -7.27 -24.05
C LEU A 496 4.66 -7.36 -23.17
N ALA A 497 4.60 -8.16 -22.09
CA ALA A 497 5.80 -8.48 -21.32
C ALA A 497 6.90 -9.08 -22.21
N ASN A 498 6.52 -9.85 -23.23
CA ASN A 498 7.34 -10.21 -24.38
C ASN A 498 6.45 -10.17 -25.65
N PRO A 499 6.71 -9.30 -26.65
CA PRO A 499 5.88 -9.21 -27.85
C PRO A 499 5.84 -10.47 -28.74
N ALA A 500 6.85 -11.34 -28.65
CA ALA A 500 6.87 -12.62 -29.36
C ALA A 500 6.08 -13.73 -28.64
N ALA A 501 5.65 -13.49 -27.41
CA ALA A 501 4.77 -14.37 -26.65
C ALA A 501 3.77 -13.56 -25.80
N PRO A 502 2.80 -12.87 -26.44
CA PRO A 502 1.83 -12.05 -25.71
C PRO A 502 1.03 -12.88 -24.69
N LEU A 503 0.81 -12.29 -23.51
CA LEU A 503 -0.01 -12.89 -22.45
C LEU A 503 -1.46 -12.43 -22.63
N GLU A 504 -2.37 -13.38 -22.89
CA GLU A 504 -3.78 -13.11 -23.18
C GLU A 504 -4.73 -14.06 -22.44
N GLY A 505 -6.00 -13.68 -22.34
CA GLY A 505 -7.07 -14.48 -21.73
C GLY A 505 -7.20 -14.30 -20.22
N PHE A 506 -6.59 -13.26 -19.65
CA PHE A 506 -6.69 -12.97 -18.21
C PHE A 506 -7.88 -12.06 -17.92
N SER A 507 -8.27 -11.98 -16.64
CA SER A 507 -9.38 -11.11 -16.25
C SER A 507 -9.07 -9.64 -16.53
N PRO A 508 -10.01 -8.86 -17.10
CA PRO A 508 -9.80 -7.45 -17.43
C PRO A 508 -9.57 -6.56 -16.21
N ILE A 509 -9.82 -7.06 -14.99
CA ILE A 509 -9.45 -6.35 -13.75
C ILE A 509 -7.94 -6.25 -13.53
N ILE A 510 -7.15 -7.16 -14.13
CA ILE A 510 -5.68 -7.14 -14.06
C ILE A 510 -5.12 -6.10 -15.04
N GLY A 511 -5.72 -5.96 -16.22
CA GLY A 511 -5.27 -5.00 -17.22
C GLY A 511 -5.81 -5.32 -18.62
N ALA A 512 -5.79 -4.32 -19.49
CA ALA A 512 -6.34 -4.43 -20.85
C ALA A 512 -5.36 -5.09 -21.82
N GLU A 513 -5.86 -6.03 -22.63
CA GLU A 513 -5.14 -6.68 -23.72
C GLU A 513 -5.52 -6.02 -25.06
N ARG A 514 -4.66 -6.14 -26.09
CA ARG A 514 -4.96 -5.66 -27.46
C ARG A 514 -5.38 -4.18 -27.56
N THR A 515 -4.81 -3.32 -26.73
CA THR A 515 -5.02 -1.86 -26.82
C THR A 515 -3.71 -1.14 -27.15
N VAL A 516 -3.84 0.08 -27.67
CA VAL A 516 -2.70 1.00 -27.85
C VAL A 516 -1.91 1.08 -26.54
N ARG A 517 -0.59 0.98 -26.67
CA ARG A 517 0.36 1.08 -25.56
C ARG A 517 0.89 2.49 -25.43
N SER A 518 1.27 2.85 -24.21
CA SER A 518 1.92 4.14 -23.96
C SER A 518 3.19 4.32 -24.82
N LEU A 519 3.54 5.57 -25.10
CA LEU A 519 4.79 5.89 -25.81
C LEU A 519 6.02 5.30 -25.09
N ARG A 520 6.00 5.25 -23.75
CA ARG A 520 7.10 4.69 -22.95
C ARG A 520 7.23 3.17 -23.09
N THR A 521 6.12 2.44 -23.14
CA THR A 521 6.15 1.00 -23.45
C THR A 521 6.64 0.75 -24.86
N ARG A 522 6.13 1.51 -25.85
CA ARG A 522 6.57 1.39 -27.25
C ARG A 522 8.07 1.67 -27.39
N ALA A 523 8.56 2.75 -26.78
CA ALA A 523 9.98 3.10 -26.74
C ALA A 523 10.82 1.96 -26.16
N GLY A 524 10.46 1.46 -24.98
CA GLY A 524 11.20 0.37 -24.32
C GLY A 524 11.27 -0.89 -25.18
N LEU A 525 10.16 -1.30 -25.80
CA LEU A 525 10.12 -2.45 -26.70
C LEU A 525 10.96 -2.23 -27.96
N THR A 526 10.90 -1.04 -28.57
CA THR A 526 11.71 -0.68 -29.72
C THR A 526 13.20 -0.71 -29.38
N PHE A 527 13.61 -0.11 -28.27
CA PHE A 527 15.03 -0.04 -27.90
C PHE A 527 15.61 -1.44 -27.58
N ILE A 528 14.81 -2.31 -26.95
CA ILE A 528 15.18 -3.72 -26.74
C ILE A 528 15.34 -4.44 -28.09
N ALA A 529 14.41 -4.26 -29.02
CA ALA A 529 14.48 -4.89 -30.34
C ALA A 529 15.73 -4.44 -31.12
N GLU A 530 16.05 -3.15 -31.09
CA GLU A 530 17.27 -2.60 -31.70
C GLU A 530 18.55 -3.15 -31.05
N ALA A 531 18.58 -3.24 -29.71
CA ALA A 531 19.73 -3.73 -28.96
C ALA A 531 20.02 -5.22 -29.22
N THR A 532 18.99 -5.98 -29.59
CA THR A 532 19.06 -7.44 -29.83
C THR A 532 19.04 -7.83 -31.31
N ALA A 533 18.88 -6.84 -32.20
CA ALA A 533 18.77 -7.05 -33.64
C ALA A 533 19.95 -7.85 -34.21
N ASN A 534 19.67 -8.70 -35.21
CA ASN A 534 20.66 -9.54 -35.90
C ASN A 534 21.47 -10.44 -34.94
N GLY A 535 20.87 -10.87 -33.82
CA GLY A 535 21.51 -11.77 -32.86
C GLY A 535 22.57 -11.09 -31.98
N LYS A 536 22.58 -9.75 -31.91
CA LYS A 536 23.48 -9.01 -31.02
C LYS A 536 23.28 -9.46 -29.58
N LYS A 537 24.40 -9.68 -28.89
CA LYS A 537 24.41 -10.04 -27.49
C LYS A 537 24.39 -8.79 -26.62
N VAL A 538 23.62 -8.84 -25.54
CA VAL A 538 23.43 -7.72 -24.60
C VAL A 538 24.36 -7.89 -23.40
N SER A 539 25.08 -6.83 -23.05
CA SER A 539 25.85 -6.71 -21.81
C SER A 539 25.20 -5.74 -20.83
N ALA A 540 25.78 -5.60 -19.64
CA ALA A 540 25.33 -4.58 -18.68
C ALA A 540 25.49 -3.16 -19.26
N GLU A 541 26.58 -2.92 -19.99
CA GLU A 541 26.87 -1.64 -20.65
C GLU A 541 25.82 -1.32 -21.73
N THR A 542 25.31 -2.34 -22.45
CA THR A 542 24.21 -2.16 -23.40
C THR A 542 22.94 -1.65 -22.70
N LEU A 543 22.55 -2.27 -21.58
CA LEU A 543 21.37 -1.83 -20.83
C LEU A 543 21.56 -0.44 -20.20
N GLN A 544 22.76 -0.13 -19.71
CA GLN A 544 23.09 1.22 -19.22
C GLN A 544 23.00 2.27 -20.32
N SER A 545 23.52 1.97 -21.51
CA SER A 545 23.47 2.87 -22.66
C SER A 545 22.03 3.12 -23.10
N MET A 546 21.20 2.07 -23.09
CA MET A 546 19.76 2.18 -23.35
C MET A 546 19.08 3.10 -22.32
N LEU A 547 19.37 2.93 -21.03
CA LEU A 547 18.82 3.75 -19.93
C LEU A 547 19.18 5.24 -20.08
N PHE A 548 20.42 5.55 -20.47
CA PHE A 548 20.94 6.91 -20.52
C PHE A 548 20.89 7.55 -21.91
N SER A 549 20.22 6.92 -22.88
CA SER A 549 20.13 7.43 -24.25
C SER A 549 19.37 8.76 -24.38
N GLN A 550 18.49 9.09 -23.41
CA GLN A 550 17.65 10.30 -23.40
C GLN A 550 16.85 10.52 -24.71
N ARG A 551 16.55 9.43 -25.43
CA ARG A 551 15.81 9.48 -26.70
C ARG A 551 14.37 9.94 -26.48
N ASN A 552 13.90 10.83 -27.34
CA ASN A 552 12.50 11.25 -27.37
C ASN A 552 11.74 10.45 -28.45
N TYR A 553 11.19 9.31 -28.04
CA TYR A 553 10.48 8.41 -28.96
C TYR A 553 9.23 9.04 -29.59
N GLY A 554 8.59 10.00 -28.94
CA GLY A 554 7.49 10.75 -29.56
C GLY A 554 7.95 11.58 -30.75
N ALA A 555 9.11 12.25 -30.62
CA ALA A 555 9.74 12.99 -31.70
C ALA A 555 10.21 12.06 -32.83
N GLU A 556 10.82 10.92 -32.50
CA GLU A 556 11.24 9.92 -33.51
C GLU A 556 10.08 9.40 -34.39
N LEU A 557 8.85 9.46 -33.89
CA LEU A 557 7.67 9.02 -34.65
C LEU A 557 7.00 10.13 -35.46
N LEU A 558 7.05 11.37 -34.98
CA LEU A 558 6.13 12.43 -35.43
C LEU A 558 6.84 13.71 -35.87
N LEU A 559 8.13 13.89 -35.56
CA LEU A 559 8.82 15.16 -35.80
C LEU A 559 8.88 15.48 -37.30
N ASP A 560 9.13 14.51 -38.16
CA ASP A 560 9.19 14.73 -39.62
C ASP A 560 7.85 15.24 -40.19
N ASP A 561 6.74 14.70 -39.70
CA ASP A 561 5.39 15.16 -40.09
C ASP A 561 5.13 16.58 -39.56
N VAL A 562 5.55 16.87 -38.32
CA VAL A 562 5.46 18.23 -37.74
C VAL A 562 6.31 19.22 -38.54
N LEU A 563 7.53 18.84 -38.94
CA LEU A 563 8.41 19.67 -39.75
C LEU A 563 7.86 19.91 -41.15
N THR A 564 7.14 18.94 -41.72
CA THR A 564 6.42 19.12 -43.00
C THR A 564 5.34 20.20 -42.88
N VAL A 565 4.61 20.24 -41.77
CA VAL A 565 3.65 21.32 -41.48
C VAL A 565 4.37 22.66 -41.29
N CYS A 566 5.49 22.66 -40.57
CA CYS A 566 6.30 23.85 -40.32
C CYS A 566 6.96 24.45 -41.58
N ALA A 567 7.21 23.65 -42.61
CA ALA A 567 7.80 24.10 -43.87
C ALA A 567 6.79 24.77 -44.83
N ALA A 568 5.49 24.57 -44.63
CA ALA A 568 4.45 25.26 -45.40
C ALA A 568 4.36 26.74 -44.99
N PRO A 569 3.83 27.65 -45.84
CA PRO A 569 3.57 29.03 -45.44
C PRO A 569 2.71 29.08 -44.17
N LEU A 570 3.31 29.51 -43.05
CA LEU A 570 2.66 29.51 -41.75
C LEU A 570 1.82 30.79 -41.60
N ALA A 571 0.50 30.61 -41.58
CA ALA A 571 -0.41 31.62 -41.05
C ALA A 571 -0.53 31.44 -39.52
N PRO A 572 -0.76 32.53 -38.76
CA PRO A 572 -1.10 32.42 -37.35
C PRO A 572 -2.27 31.46 -37.11
N VAL A 573 -2.12 30.55 -36.14
CA VAL A 573 -3.13 29.53 -35.81
C VAL A 573 -4.22 30.16 -34.95
N SER A 574 -5.47 30.02 -35.39
CA SER A 574 -6.64 30.50 -34.64
C SER A 574 -6.97 29.53 -33.49
N MET A 575 -7.01 30.06 -32.27
CA MET A 575 -7.36 29.36 -31.04
C MET A 575 -8.56 30.06 -30.38
N PRO A 576 -9.33 29.40 -29.49
CA PRO A 576 -10.44 30.03 -28.78
C PRO A 576 -10.06 31.31 -28.00
N THR A 577 -8.78 31.47 -27.67
CA THR A 577 -8.24 32.60 -26.91
C THR A 577 -7.55 33.66 -27.79
N GLY A 578 -7.53 33.52 -29.11
CA GLY A 578 -6.87 34.45 -30.04
C GLY A 578 -6.05 33.77 -31.13
N SER A 579 -5.18 34.53 -31.80
CA SER A 579 -4.30 34.01 -32.85
C SER A 579 -2.87 33.87 -32.35
N VAL A 580 -2.21 32.76 -32.69
CA VAL A 580 -0.85 32.43 -32.24
C VAL A 580 0.09 32.30 -33.44
N ASP A 581 1.14 33.10 -33.48
CA ASP A 581 2.25 32.90 -34.41
C ASP A 581 3.10 31.71 -33.96
N ILE A 582 3.08 30.64 -34.75
CA ILE A 582 3.81 29.40 -34.46
C ILE A 582 5.19 29.35 -35.11
N THR A 583 5.57 30.36 -35.91
CA THR A 583 6.86 30.44 -36.61
C THR A 583 8.05 30.26 -35.66
N PRO A 584 8.11 30.90 -34.47
CA PRO A 584 9.23 30.70 -33.55
C PRO A 584 9.35 29.26 -33.04
N SER A 585 8.23 28.56 -32.86
CA SER A 585 8.24 27.15 -32.42
C SER A 585 8.70 26.24 -33.55
N CYS A 586 8.21 26.47 -34.77
CA CYS A 586 8.64 25.74 -35.96
C CYS A 586 10.13 25.92 -36.29
N ASN A 587 10.71 27.09 -36.00
CA ASN A 587 12.14 27.33 -36.19
C ASN A 587 13.02 26.69 -35.09
N ALA A 588 12.44 26.39 -33.92
CA ALA A 588 13.16 25.81 -32.80
C ALA A 588 13.19 24.28 -32.83
N LEU A 589 12.17 23.68 -33.47
CA LEU A 589 12.13 22.26 -33.84
C LEU A 589 13.08 22.01 -35.01
#